data_AF-A0A800FIM1-F1
#
_entry.id   AF-A0A800FIM1-F1
#
_cell.length_a   1.000
_cell.length_b   1.000
_cell.length_c   1.000
_cell.angle_alpha   90.00
_cell.angle_beta   90.00
_cell.angle_gamma   90.00
#
_symmetry.space_group_name_H-M   'P 1'
#
loop_
_entity.id
_entity.type
_entity.pdbx_description
1 polymer ?
#
loop_
_entity_poly.entity_id
_entity_poly.type
_entity_poly.pdbx_seq_one_letter_code
_entity_poly.pdbx_strand_id
1 'polypeptide(L)'
;MKNKIIFFMFIGLASLMEGATSKGNPLARAKNDHSGNKIRSTFYNYGLIGRWMSEPEDIGGEWPINSGHEYIGDAGHMVGSEFQDQDNNTKRSVVTIDSPRGSEYNLDTHWGWEPLSGYTNPDTALIAMSHMGPSSGESAGANTWPPQWPDKLEDPLDPGGVPQRLILPVDNPPGPEFSF
;
A
#
# COMPACT_ATOMS: atom_id res chain seq x y z
N MET A 1 27.24 46.72 39.50
CA MET A 1 26.85 45.29 39.39
C MET A 1 26.93 44.85 37.93
N LYS A 2 26.98 43.54 37.62
CA LYS A 2 26.98 43.03 36.23
C LYS A 2 25.55 42.60 35.83
N ASN A 3 24.86 43.42 35.03
CA ASN A 3 23.57 43.03 34.47
C ASN A 3 23.79 42.06 33.31
N LYS A 4 23.54 40.76 33.53
CA LYS A 4 23.49 39.77 32.45
C LYS A 4 22.14 39.92 31.71
N ILE A 5 22.18 40.44 30.49
CA ILE A 5 21.02 40.36 29.59
C ILE A 5 20.94 38.90 29.12
N ILE A 6 19.91 38.18 29.55
CA ILE A 6 19.63 36.80 29.11
C ILE A 6 18.65 36.89 27.96
N PHE A 7 19.14 36.63 26.75
CA PHE A 7 18.33 36.62 25.54
C PHE A 7 17.66 35.25 25.41
N PHE A 8 16.42 35.12 25.90
CA PHE A 8 15.63 33.89 25.74
C PHE A 8 15.18 33.76 24.27
N MET A 9 16.02 33.11 23.47
CA MET A 9 15.64 32.64 22.14
C MET A 9 14.66 31.47 22.29
N PHE A 10 13.37 31.79 22.35
CA PHE A 10 12.31 30.81 22.16
C PHE A 10 12.38 30.28 20.73
N ILE A 11 13.17 29.22 20.52
CA ILE A 11 12.95 28.31 19.41
C ILE A 11 11.63 27.63 19.72
N GLY A 12 10.56 28.18 19.14
CA GLY A 12 9.27 27.50 19.08
C GLY A 12 9.45 26.25 18.24
N LEU A 13 9.77 25.13 18.89
CA LEU A 13 9.74 23.82 18.27
C LEU A 13 8.27 23.48 18.03
N ALA A 14 7.71 24.06 16.97
CA ALA A 14 6.44 23.66 16.42
C ALA A 14 6.61 22.22 15.94
N SER A 15 6.27 21.28 16.82
CA SER A 15 6.08 19.89 16.46
C SER A 15 4.89 19.82 15.51
N LEU A 16 5.17 20.01 14.22
CA LEU A 16 4.32 19.58 13.12
C LEU A 16 4.29 18.05 13.11
N MET A 17 3.71 17.48 14.17
CA MET A 17 3.02 16.21 14.08
C MET A 17 1.71 16.47 13.33
N GLU A 18 1.87 16.81 12.05
CA GLU A 18 0.85 16.63 11.03
C GLU A 18 0.70 15.12 10.84
N GLY A 19 0.12 14.46 11.86
CA GLY A 19 -0.25 13.05 11.83
C GLY A 19 -1.02 12.82 10.53
N ALA A 20 -0.49 11.90 9.71
CA ALA A 20 -0.62 11.95 8.26
C ALA A 20 -2.05 12.32 7.83
N THR A 21 -2.17 13.45 7.11
CA THR A 21 -3.49 14.05 6.80
C THR A 21 -4.41 12.98 6.23
N SER A 22 -5.58 12.75 6.84
CA SER A 22 -6.46 11.63 6.47
C SER A 22 -6.98 11.68 5.03
N LYS A 23 -6.75 12.80 4.33
CA LYS A 23 -6.85 12.93 2.88
C LYS A 23 -5.55 12.41 2.21
N GLY A 24 -5.69 11.39 1.35
CA GLY A 24 -4.60 10.89 0.51
C GLY A 24 -4.08 11.91 -0.52
N ASN A 25 -2.91 11.62 -1.09
CA ASN A 25 -2.13 12.51 -1.93
C ASN A 25 -1.75 11.86 -3.27
N PRO A 26 -2.15 12.42 -4.43
CA PRO A 26 -1.77 11.89 -5.74
C PRO A 26 -0.24 11.79 -5.95
N LEU A 27 0.55 12.63 -5.29
CA LEU A 27 2.02 12.61 -5.37
C LEU A 27 2.66 11.47 -4.56
N ALA A 28 1.89 10.79 -3.70
CA ALA A 28 2.33 9.60 -2.97
C ALA A 28 1.99 8.28 -3.69
N ARG A 29 1.41 8.35 -4.91
CA ARG A 29 1.14 7.18 -5.76
C ARG A 29 2.45 6.53 -6.22
N ALA A 30 2.58 5.24 -5.95
CA ALA A 30 3.69 4.38 -6.33
C ALA A 30 3.17 3.10 -7.01
N LYS A 31 4.05 2.30 -7.63
CA LYS A 31 3.71 0.96 -8.14
C LYS A 31 4.85 -0.03 -7.92
N ASN A 32 4.58 -1.33 -7.80
CA ASN A 32 5.64 -2.36 -7.76
C ASN A 32 5.12 -3.69 -8.34
N ASP A 33 6.02 -4.51 -8.87
CA ASP A 33 5.67 -5.72 -9.63
C ASP A 33 5.60 -6.94 -8.68
N HIS A 34 4.38 -7.40 -8.37
CA HIS A 34 4.17 -8.56 -7.49
C HIS A 34 4.38 -9.90 -8.23
N SER A 35 5.63 -10.21 -8.56
CA SER A 35 6.05 -11.45 -9.24
C SER A 35 5.86 -12.75 -8.41
N GLY A 36 5.48 -12.62 -7.13
CA GLY A 36 5.13 -13.75 -6.26
C GLY A 36 3.84 -14.51 -6.64
N ASN A 37 3.29 -14.27 -7.84
CA ASN A 37 2.06 -14.83 -8.40
C ASN A 37 2.10 -14.77 -9.96
N LYS A 38 1.43 -15.70 -10.68
CA LYS A 38 1.34 -15.82 -12.17
C LYS A 38 -0.13 -16.25 -12.62
N ILE A 39 -1.04 -15.32 -12.99
CA ILE A 39 -2.53 -15.16 -12.53
C ILE A 39 -3.28 -15.03 -14.03
N ARG A 40 -4.52 -15.58 -14.38
CA ARG A 40 -5.49 -15.24 -15.57
C ARG A 40 -7.00 -15.83 -15.62
N SER A 41 -8.15 -15.05 -15.70
CA SER A 41 -9.57 -15.38 -15.19
C SER A 41 -10.86 -14.91 -15.97
N THR A 42 -12.05 -15.50 -15.67
CA THR A 42 -13.47 -15.06 -15.91
C THR A 42 -14.06 -14.20 -14.76
N PHE A 43 -15.28 -13.67 -14.94
CA PHE A 43 -16.11 -12.90 -14.01
C PHE A 43 -17.60 -12.87 -14.43
N TYR A 44 -18.49 -12.38 -13.57
CA TYR A 44 -19.95 -12.49 -13.60
C TYR A 44 -20.69 -11.13 -13.69
N ASN A 45 -21.89 -11.14 -14.27
CA ASN A 45 -22.74 -9.94 -14.42
C ASN A 45 -23.41 -9.41 -13.13
N TYR A 46 -23.22 -10.06 -11.97
CA TYR A 46 -23.64 -9.56 -10.65
C TYR A 46 -22.48 -9.16 -9.73
N GLY A 47 -21.26 -9.00 -10.27
CA GLY A 47 -20.10 -8.43 -9.56
C GLY A 47 -19.14 -9.45 -8.93
N LEU A 48 -19.31 -10.74 -9.20
CA LEU A 48 -18.37 -11.79 -8.79
C LEU A 48 -17.26 -11.94 -9.85
N ILE A 49 -16.00 -12.12 -9.42
CA ILE A 49 -14.87 -12.42 -10.30
C ILE A 49 -14.45 -13.89 -10.05
N GLY A 50 -14.43 -14.70 -11.12
CA GLY A 50 -14.27 -16.16 -11.11
C GLY A 50 -15.12 -16.86 -12.20
N ARG A 51 -15.04 -18.20 -12.27
CA ARG A 51 -15.82 -19.10 -13.15
C ARG A 51 -17.31 -19.14 -12.78
N TRP A 52 -18.24 -19.11 -13.74
CA TRP A 52 -19.69 -19.28 -13.54
C TRP A 52 -20.04 -20.70 -13.09
N MET A 53 -20.38 -20.85 -11.80
CA MET A 53 -20.84 -22.10 -11.18
C MET A 53 -19.95 -23.31 -11.55
N SER A 54 -20.51 -24.29 -12.27
CA SER A 54 -19.82 -25.51 -12.71
C SER A 54 -19.46 -25.49 -14.19
N GLU A 55 -19.56 -24.34 -14.87
CA GLU A 55 -19.41 -24.29 -16.33
C GLU A 55 -17.96 -24.65 -16.70
N PRO A 56 -17.70 -25.77 -17.42
CA PRO A 56 -16.35 -26.32 -17.54
C PRO A 56 -15.41 -25.45 -18.37
N GLU A 57 -15.99 -24.65 -19.25
CA GLU A 57 -15.31 -23.79 -20.23
C GLU A 57 -14.94 -22.41 -19.65
N ASP A 58 -15.54 -22.04 -18.53
CA ASP A 58 -15.21 -20.86 -17.76
C ASP A 58 -13.92 -21.06 -16.94
N ILE A 59 -13.46 -19.99 -16.26
CA ILE A 59 -12.05 -19.81 -15.91
C ILE A 59 -12.01 -19.01 -14.56
N GLY A 60 -11.42 -19.48 -13.43
CA GLY A 60 -11.60 -18.84 -12.09
C GLY A 60 -10.52 -18.84 -10.97
N GLY A 61 -9.51 -19.73 -10.91
CA GLY A 61 -8.32 -19.45 -10.07
C GLY A 61 -7.03 -20.18 -10.46
N GLU A 62 -6.03 -19.48 -11.03
CA GLU A 62 -4.77 -20.06 -11.58
C GLU A 62 -3.57 -19.55 -10.87
N TRP A 63 -2.74 -20.44 -10.42
CA TRP A 63 -1.32 -20.18 -10.44
C TRP A 63 -0.64 -21.52 -10.65
N PRO A 64 0.32 -21.70 -11.58
CA PRO A 64 0.81 -20.82 -12.66
C PRO A 64 0.04 -20.86 -13.99
N ILE A 65 0.18 -19.81 -14.82
CA ILE A 65 -0.32 -19.76 -16.20
C ILE A 65 0.02 -21.02 -17.01
N ASN A 66 -1.01 -21.61 -17.63
CA ASN A 66 -0.98 -22.84 -18.42
C ASN A 66 -0.64 -24.11 -17.60
N SER A 67 -0.97 -24.10 -16.31
CA SER A 67 -1.13 -25.33 -15.53
C SER A 67 -2.51 -25.97 -15.71
N GLY A 68 -3.53 -25.17 -16.07
CA GLY A 68 -4.91 -25.65 -16.26
C GLY A 68 -5.89 -25.14 -15.22
N HIS A 69 -5.61 -23.99 -14.61
CA HIS A 69 -6.49 -23.31 -13.67
C HIS A 69 -6.56 -21.80 -14.03
N GLU A 70 -7.23 -20.94 -13.23
CA GLU A 70 -7.92 -19.67 -13.67
C GLU A 70 -7.80 -18.15 -13.16
N TYR A 71 -6.72 -17.38 -12.80
CA TYR A 71 -6.80 -16.13 -11.89
C TYR A 71 -7.04 -14.65 -12.36
N ILE A 72 -7.26 -13.67 -11.49
CA ILE A 72 -7.72 -12.29 -11.84
C ILE A 72 -6.73 -11.29 -12.54
N GLY A 73 -7.19 -10.55 -13.56
CA GLY A 73 -6.43 -9.47 -14.22
C GLY A 73 -6.32 -8.17 -13.39
N ASP A 74 -7.11 -7.15 -13.73
CA ASP A 74 -7.25 -5.94 -12.91
C ASP A 74 -8.27 -6.18 -11.77
N ALA A 75 -7.85 -6.04 -10.52
CA ALA A 75 -8.69 -6.22 -9.32
C ALA A 75 -8.97 -4.89 -8.62
N GLY A 76 -9.82 -4.06 -9.22
CA GLY A 76 -10.26 -2.79 -8.62
C GLY A 76 -11.27 -2.99 -7.49
N HIS A 77 -11.06 -2.31 -6.36
CA HIS A 77 -11.97 -2.37 -5.21
C HIS A 77 -12.82 -1.11 -5.07
N MET A 78 -13.91 -1.22 -4.30
CA MET A 78 -14.79 -0.13 -3.91
C MET A 78 -14.96 -0.17 -2.39
N VAL A 79 -14.80 0.96 -1.71
CA VAL A 79 -14.94 1.05 -0.25
C VAL A 79 -16.18 1.86 0.10
N GLY A 80 -17.13 1.20 0.78
CA GLY A 80 -18.27 1.86 1.41
C GLY A 80 -17.97 2.26 2.86
N SER A 81 -18.46 3.41 3.30
CA SER A 81 -18.38 3.86 4.68
C SER A 81 -19.71 4.51 5.12
N GLU A 82 -20.18 4.15 6.31
CA GLU A 82 -21.22 4.88 7.02
C GLU A 82 -20.57 5.69 8.14
N PHE A 83 -20.86 6.99 8.21
CA PHE A 83 -20.27 7.91 9.18
C PHE A 83 -21.27 9.00 9.59
N GLN A 84 -21.06 9.60 10.76
CA GLN A 84 -21.84 10.74 11.23
C GLN A 84 -21.20 12.04 10.72
N ASP A 85 -22.01 12.97 10.19
CA ASP A 85 -21.55 14.34 9.93
C ASP A 85 -21.43 15.16 11.23
N GLN A 86 -20.99 16.42 11.10
CA GLN A 86 -20.83 17.34 12.23
C GLN A 86 -22.16 17.66 12.94
N ASP A 87 -23.28 17.49 12.25
CA ASP A 87 -24.65 17.66 12.76
C ASP A 87 -25.23 16.34 13.30
N ASN A 88 -24.41 15.29 13.44
CA ASN A 88 -24.77 13.95 13.90
C ASN A 88 -25.82 13.22 13.02
N ASN A 89 -25.86 13.52 11.72
CA ASN A 89 -26.64 12.77 10.73
C ASN A 89 -25.81 11.65 10.12
N THR A 90 -26.42 10.48 9.97
CA THR A 90 -25.83 9.33 9.28
C THR A 90 -25.71 9.57 7.78
N LYS A 91 -24.48 9.54 7.27
CA LYS A 91 -24.14 9.58 5.84
C LYS A 91 -23.61 8.23 5.39
N ARG A 92 -23.81 7.93 4.12
CA ARG A 92 -23.19 6.78 3.43
C ARG A 92 -22.42 7.32 2.24
N SER A 93 -21.16 6.90 2.11
CA SER A 93 -20.31 7.21 0.96
C SER A 93 -19.74 5.91 0.38
N VAL A 94 -19.47 5.93 -0.92
CA VAL A 94 -18.72 4.87 -1.61
C VAL A 94 -17.65 5.54 -2.46
N VAL A 95 -16.42 5.05 -2.36
CA VAL A 95 -15.27 5.51 -3.14
C VAL A 95 -14.67 4.34 -3.92
N THR A 96 -14.17 4.60 -5.12
CA THR A 96 -13.50 3.61 -5.97
C THR A 96 -12.01 3.91 -6.07
N ILE A 97 -11.22 2.92 -6.48
CA ILE A 97 -9.86 3.20 -6.96
C ILE A 97 -9.87 4.17 -8.15
N ASP A 98 -8.77 4.89 -8.34
CA ASP A 98 -8.48 5.49 -9.64
C ASP A 98 -8.16 4.37 -10.63
N SER A 99 -8.98 4.24 -11.67
CA SER A 99 -8.90 3.13 -12.61
C SER A 99 -7.79 3.34 -13.65
N PRO A 100 -7.40 2.33 -14.45
CA PRO A 100 -6.52 2.50 -15.62
C PRO A 100 -7.03 3.49 -16.70
N ARG A 101 -8.17 4.17 -16.47
CA ARG A 101 -8.77 5.19 -17.34
C ARG A 101 -8.95 6.56 -16.66
N GLY A 102 -8.48 6.72 -15.42
CA GLY A 102 -8.78 7.87 -14.59
C GLY A 102 -10.10 7.73 -13.80
N SER A 103 -10.41 8.76 -13.01
CA SER A 103 -11.71 9.04 -12.37
C SER A 103 -12.28 10.36 -12.91
N GLU A 104 -13.47 10.75 -12.44
CA GLU A 104 -13.89 12.15 -12.58
C GLU A 104 -12.96 13.07 -11.76
N TYR A 105 -12.55 14.18 -12.38
CA TYR A 105 -11.92 15.33 -11.73
C TYR A 105 -12.94 16.48 -11.80
N ASN A 106 -13.70 16.67 -10.72
CA ASN A 106 -14.63 17.79 -10.64
C ASN A 106 -13.86 19.04 -10.20
N LEU A 107 -13.67 19.98 -11.14
CA LEU A 107 -13.07 21.30 -10.93
C LEU A 107 -11.70 21.20 -10.21
N ASP A 108 -10.72 20.67 -10.94
CA ASP A 108 -9.34 20.37 -10.51
C ASP A 108 -9.20 19.42 -9.29
N THR A 109 -10.31 18.94 -8.72
CA THR A 109 -10.30 18.12 -7.50
C THR A 109 -10.59 16.65 -7.84
N HIS A 110 -9.63 15.78 -7.54
CA HIS A 110 -9.82 14.32 -7.54
C HIS A 110 -10.60 13.89 -6.29
N TRP A 111 -11.62 13.04 -6.48
CA TRP A 111 -12.42 12.42 -5.41
C TRP A 111 -12.40 10.90 -5.56
N GLY A 112 -11.29 10.28 -5.20
CA GLY A 112 -11.04 8.84 -5.33
C GLY A 112 -10.15 8.29 -4.22
N TRP A 113 -9.82 6.99 -4.30
CA TRP A 113 -8.94 6.32 -3.34
C TRP A 113 -7.47 6.69 -3.58
N GLU A 114 -6.87 7.43 -2.64
CA GLU A 114 -5.50 7.95 -2.73
C GLU A 114 -4.65 7.48 -1.53
N PRO A 115 -3.35 7.21 -1.73
CA PRO A 115 -2.45 6.79 -0.66
C PRO A 115 -2.10 7.95 0.29
N LEU A 116 -1.86 7.63 1.55
CA LEU A 116 -1.34 8.60 2.53
C LEU A 116 0.16 8.85 2.30
N SER A 117 0.59 10.11 2.44
CA SER A 117 2.00 10.48 2.33
C SER A 117 2.83 9.84 3.45
N GLY A 118 4.07 9.42 3.15
CA GLY A 118 5.01 8.86 4.13
C GLY A 118 4.99 7.33 4.31
N TYR A 119 4.10 6.61 3.63
CA TYR A 119 4.01 5.14 3.69
C TYR A 119 4.86 4.42 2.61
N THR A 120 5.70 5.17 1.89
CA THR A 120 6.63 4.69 0.85
C THR A 120 7.99 5.36 1.02
N ASN A 121 9.07 4.72 0.55
CA ASN A 121 10.39 5.34 0.51
C ASN A 121 10.42 6.51 -0.49
N PRO A 122 10.70 7.77 -0.09
CA PRO A 122 10.74 8.91 -1.01
C PRO A 122 11.85 8.80 -2.08
N ASP A 123 12.88 7.98 -1.85
CA ASP A 123 13.99 7.79 -2.80
C ASP A 123 13.63 6.86 -3.98
N THR A 124 12.40 6.31 -4.04
CA THR A 124 11.97 5.41 -5.12
C THR A 124 10.47 5.49 -5.43
N ALA A 125 10.10 5.31 -6.70
CA ALA A 125 8.69 5.25 -7.13
C ALA A 125 8.02 3.89 -6.87
N LEU A 126 8.67 3.02 -6.10
CA LEU A 126 8.23 1.66 -5.81
C LEU A 126 7.37 1.58 -4.53
N ILE A 127 6.25 0.85 -4.60
CA ILE A 127 5.50 0.46 -3.39
C ILE A 127 6.41 -0.39 -2.49
N ALA A 128 6.31 -0.16 -1.18
CA ALA A 128 6.98 -0.95 -0.15
C ALA A 128 6.64 -2.44 -0.28
N MET A 129 7.63 -3.25 -0.65
CA MET A 129 7.49 -4.71 -0.76
C MET A 129 8.26 -5.40 0.37
N SER A 130 7.67 -6.43 0.96
CA SER A 130 8.21 -7.14 2.13
C SER A 130 9.63 -7.69 1.95
N HIS A 131 9.98 -8.12 0.73
CA HIS A 131 11.30 -8.63 0.37
C HIS A 131 12.31 -7.52 -0.06
N MET A 132 11.87 -6.26 -0.07
CA MET A 132 12.61 -5.08 -0.52
C MET A 132 12.71 -4.03 0.60
N GLY A 133 13.02 -4.47 1.83
CA GLY A 133 13.36 -3.58 2.96
C GLY A 133 14.84 -3.21 2.99
N PRO A 134 15.33 -2.55 4.07
CA PRO A 134 16.73 -2.23 4.23
C PRO A 134 17.61 -3.49 4.24
N SER A 135 18.74 -3.39 3.55
CA SER A 135 19.74 -4.46 3.47
C SER A 135 21.14 -3.88 3.29
N SER A 136 22.15 -4.73 3.41
CA SER A 136 23.56 -4.37 3.22
C SER A 136 24.14 -5.07 1.98
N GLY A 137 25.28 -4.57 1.49
CA GLY A 137 25.89 -5.08 0.26
C GLY A 137 25.11 -4.68 -1.00
N GLU A 138 25.13 -5.55 -2.01
CA GLU A 138 24.62 -5.25 -3.37
C GLU A 138 23.12 -4.95 -3.42
N SER A 139 22.34 -5.47 -2.45
CA SER A 139 20.90 -5.22 -2.35
C SER A 139 20.51 -3.90 -1.66
N ALA A 140 21.46 -3.16 -1.08
CA ALA A 140 21.17 -1.97 -0.26
C ALA A 140 20.39 -0.88 -1.03
N GLY A 141 20.61 -0.76 -2.34
CA GLY A 141 19.88 0.18 -3.21
C GLY A 141 18.44 -0.23 -3.56
N ALA A 142 17.96 -1.39 -3.12
CA ALA A 142 16.63 -1.91 -3.41
C ALA A 142 15.58 -1.60 -2.33
N ASN A 143 15.90 -0.78 -1.30
CA ASN A 143 14.94 -0.49 -0.24
C ASN A 143 13.73 0.32 -0.75
N THR A 144 12.53 -0.18 -0.45
CA THR A 144 11.23 0.43 -0.79
C THR A 144 10.43 0.85 0.45
N TRP A 145 10.88 0.49 1.65
CA TRP A 145 10.20 0.82 2.91
C TRP A 145 10.52 2.27 3.32
N PRO A 146 9.54 3.04 3.83
CA PRO A 146 9.80 4.37 4.34
C PRO A 146 10.85 4.34 5.47
N PRO A 147 11.62 5.42 5.68
CA PRO A 147 12.58 5.51 6.80
C PRO A 147 11.95 5.33 8.19
N GLN A 148 10.63 5.56 8.30
CA GLN A 148 9.83 5.34 9.49
C GLN A 148 8.35 5.17 9.10
N TRP A 149 7.64 4.21 9.67
CA TRP A 149 6.19 4.03 9.44
C TRP A 149 5.35 5.06 10.22
N PRO A 150 4.48 5.88 9.57
CA PRO A 150 3.78 6.98 10.25
C PRO A 150 2.76 6.56 11.32
N ASP A 151 2.08 5.42 11.13
CA ASP A 151 1.10 4.84 12.06
C ASP A 151 1.73 4.23 13.31
N LYS A 152 3.05 4.02 13.29
CA LYS A 152 3.80 3.30 14.32
C LYS A 152 4.49 4.18 15.35
N LEU A 153 4.47 5.50 15.21
CA LEU A 153 5.15 6.44 16.11
C LEU A 153 4.75 6.33 17.59
N GLU A 154 3.56 5.82 17.88
CA GLU A 154 3.04 5.63 19.26
C GLU A 154 3.12 4.17 19.75
N ASP A 155 3.64 3.24 18.93
CA ASP A 155 3.85 1.83 19.31
C ASP A 155 5.18 1.70 20.10
N PRO A 156 5.14 1.35 21.40
CA PRO A 156 6.34 1.32 22.24
C PRO A 156 7.20 0.07 22.04
N LEU A 157 6.78 -0.87 21.19
CA LEU A 157 7.51 -2.11 20.87
C LEU A 157 8.10 -2.09 19.45
N ASP A 158 7.37 -1.49 18.51
CA ASP A 158 7.79 -1.26 17.13
C ASP A 158 7.48 0.20 16.72
N PRO A 159 8.31 1.19 17.12
CA PRO A 159 8.04 2.62 16.89
C PRO A 159 8.21 3.08 15.44
N GLY A 160 8.03 2.16 14.47
CA GLY A 160 8.09 2.40 13.03
C GLY A 160 9.49 2.49 12.45
N GLY A 161 10.53 2.50 13.30
CA GLY A 161 11.93 2.46 12.87
C GLY A 161 12.26 1.16 12.14
N VAL A 162 12.87 1.27 10.96
CA VAL A 162 12.89 0.17 10.00
C VAL A 162 13.60 -1.09 10.56
N PRO A 163 12.93 -2.27 10.63
CA PRO A 163 13.51 -3.47 11.21
C PRO A 163 14.78 -3.94 10.49
N GLN A 164 15.80 -4.32 11.27
CA GLN A 164 17.00 -5.00 10.79
C GLN A 164 16.66 -6.43 10.33
N ARG A 165 16.09 -6.53 9.11
CA ARG A 165 15.82 -7.75 8.32
C ARG A 165 15.40 -8.97 9.16
N LEU A 166 14.09 -9.16 9.33
CA LEU A 166 13.57 -10.45 9.79
C LEU A 166 13.87 -11.52 8.71
N ILE A 167 14.98 -12.23 8.86
CA ILE A 167 15.36 -13.34 7.98
C ILE A 167 14.44 -14.53 8.30
N LEU A 168 13.28 -14.56 7.64
CA LEU A 168 12.61 -15.83 7.36
C LEU A 168 13.57 -16.62 6.43
N PRO A 169 13.96 -17.86 6.77
CA PRO A 169 14.97 -18.58 5.99
C PRO A 169 14.56 -18.80 4.53
N VAL A 170 15.31 -18.19 3.62
CA VAL A 170 15.20 -18.46 2.16
C VAL A 170 16.01 -19.71 1.78
N ASP A 171 16.88 -20.19 2.68
CA ASP A 171 17.78 -21.32 2.50
C ASP A 171 17.09 -22.69 2.72
N ASN A 172 15.92 -22.90 2.14
CA ASN A 172 15.45 -24.25 1.84
C ASN A 172 15.85 -24.55 0.38
N PRO A 173 16.81 -25.46 0.12
CA PRO A 173 17.27 -25.74 -1.24
C PRO A 173 16.11 -26.25 -2.11
N PRO A 174 16.19 -26.10 -3.46
CA PRO A 174 15.18 -26.66 -4.34
C PRO A 174 15.03 -28.16 -4.05
N GLY A 175 13.82 -28.56 -3.67
CA GLY A 175 13.45 -29.98 -3.59
C GLY A 175 13.65 -30.66 -4.95
N PRO A 176 13.84 -31.98 -4.98
CA PRO A 176 14.18 -32.69 -6.20
C PRO A 176 13.17 -32.41 -7.32
N GLU A 177 13.66 -32.16 -8.53
CA GLU A 177 12.83 -31.94 -9.71
C GLU A 177 11.96 -33.18 -9.95
N PHE A 178 10.64 -33.02 -9.78
CA PHE A 178 9.67 -34.03 -10.22
C PHE A 178 9.51 -33.95 -11.73
N SER A 179 10.37 -34.68 -12.43
CA SER A 179 10.25 -34.95 -13.86
C SER A 179 8.93 -35.68 -14.16
N PHE A 180 8.20 -35.18 -15.15
CA PHE A 180 7.14 -35.88 -15.89
C PHE A 180 7.54 -35.92 -17.37
#